data_AF-A0A5E7P6R2-F1
#
_entry.id   AF-A0A5E7P6R2-F1
#
_cell.length_a   1.000
_cell.length_b   1.000
_cell.length_c   1.000
_cell.angle_alpha   90.00
_cell.angle_beta   90.00
_cell.angle_gamma   90.00
#
_symmetry.space_group_name_H-M   'P 1'
#
loop_
_entity.id
_entity.type
_entity.pdbx_description
1 polymer ?
#
loop_
_entity_poly.entity_id
_entity_poly.type
_entity_poly.pdbx_seq_one_letter_code
_entity_poly.pdbx_strand_id
1 'polypeptide(L)'
;MKGFSATTAIGVADALIHWQIFFVLCQAAALSQAASNFAAFCVAAALSFYLNMLYIFERETPVFPYLMFIGLMGGVSFGVGVIGDVWRLSGLVTVASFSLVNIVLGYCVFRFVLFPGRRA
;
A
#
# COMPACT_ATOMS: atom_id res chain seq x y z
N MET A 1 12.03 5.01 19.92
CA MET A 1 10.97 3.99 20.10
C MET A 1 9.59 4.40 19.58
N LYS A 2 9.17 5.69 19.67
CA LYS A 2 7.82 6.11 19.19
C LYS A 2 7.58 5.94 17.67
N GLY A 3 8.63 6.00 16.84
CA GLY A 3 8.49 5.85 15.37
C GLY A 3 8.22 4.42 14.90
N PHE A 4 8.95 3.41 15.40
CA PHE A 4 8.87 2.03 14.89
C PHE A 4 7.50 1.37 15.14
N SER A 5 6.92 1.59 16.34
CA SER A 5 5.60 1.06 16.68
C SER A 5 4.49 1.70 15.82
N ALA A 6 4.59 3.00 15.54
CA ALA A 6 3.62 3.70 14.72
C ALA A 6 3.73 3.30 13.24
N THR A 7 4.93 3.22 12.66
CA THR A 7 5.14 2.75 11.28
C THR A 7 4.62 1.34 11.07
N THR A 8 4.90 0.43 12.02
CA THR A 8 4.40 -0.94 11.97
C THR A 8 2.88 -0.98 12.05
N ALA A 9 2.28 -0.22 12.98
CA ALA A 9 0.83 -0.16 13.12
C ALA A 9 0.13 0.39 11.87
N ILE A 10 0.69 1.44 11.25
CA ILE A 10 0.18 2.00 10.00
C ILE A 10 0.26 0.95 8.88
N GLY A 11 1.39 0.26 8.73
CA GLY A 11 1.54 -0.79 7.72
C GLY A 11 0.59 -1.98 7.91
N VAL A 12 0.32 -2.38 9.16
CA VAL A 12 -0.67 -3.42 9.46
C VAL A 12 -2.09 -2.94 9.13
N ALA A 13 -2.44 -1.71 9.51
CA ALA A 13 -3.74 -1.12 9.19
C ALA A 13 -3.96 -1.00 7.67
N ASP A 14 -2.93 -0.56 6.94
CA ASP A 14 -2.92 -0.49 5.48
C ASP A 14 -3.25 -1.84 4.83
N ALA A 15 -2.51 -2.88 5.22
CA ALA A 15 -2.69 -4.21 4.68
C ALA A 15 -4.09 -4.78 5.00
N LEU A 16 -4.56 -4.61 6.23
CA LEU A 16 -5.90 -5.06 6.63
C LEU A 16 -7.00 -4.36 5.83
N ILE A 17 -6.94 -3.04 5.70
CA ILE A 17 -7.95 -2.27 4.97
C ILE A 17 -7.90 -2.58 3.48
N HIS A 18 -6.70 -2.70 2.90
CA HIS A 18 -6.55 -3.15 1.52
C HIS A 18 -7.27 -4.49 1.32
N TRP A 19 -6.93 -5.50 2.11
CA TRP A 19 -7.51 -6.84 1.94
C TRP A 19 -9.03 -6.83 2.09
N GLN A 20 -9.56 -6.13 3.10
CA GLN A 20 -11.01 -6.03 3.30
C GLN A 20 -11.71 -5.38 2.11
N ILE A 21 -11.23 -4.21 1.66
CA ILE A 21 -11.83 -3.51 0.52
C ILE A 21 -11.69 -4.33 -0.77
N PHE A 22 -10.54 -4.97 -0.99
CA PHE A 22 -10.32 -5.83 -2.15
C PHE A 22 -11.36 -6.95 -2.22
N PHE A 23 -11.57 -7.70 -1.13
CA PHE A 23 -12.51 -8.81 -1.13
C PHE A 23 -13.97 -8.35 -1.23
N VAL A 24 -14.32 -7.21 -0.62
CA VAL A 24 -15.66 -6.62 -0.79
C VAL A 24 -15.90 -6.25 -2.26
N LEU A 25 -14.95 -5.57 -2.90
CA LEU A 25 -15.08 -5.16 -4.30
C LEU A 25 -15.07 -6.35 -5.27
N CYS A 26 -14.15 -7.30 -5.06
CA CYS A 26 -13.97 -8.42 -5.96
C CYS A 26 -15.07 -9.48 -5.82
N GLN A 27 -15.52 -9.77 -4.59
CA GLN A 27 -16.47 -10.87 -4.35
C GLN A 27 -17.91 -10.38 -4.20
N ALA A 28 -18.15 -9.29 -3.46
CA ALA A 28 -19.52 -8.80 -3.23
C ALA A 28 -20.00 -7.88 -4.35
N ALA A 29 -19.13 -7.00 -4.86
CA ALA A 29 -19.46 -6.10 -5.98
C ALA A 29 -19.09 -6.68 -7.36
N ALA A 30 -18.52 -7.89 -7.40
CA ALA A 30 -18.15 -8.62 -8.63
C ALA A 30 -17.28 -7.80 -9.61
N LEU A 31 -16.44 -6.90 -9.10
CA LEU A 31 -15.46 -6.18 -9.90
C LEU A 31 -14.29 -7.10 -10.27
N SER A 32 -13.56 -6.75 -11.34
CA SER A 32 -12.33 -7.46 -11.71
C SER A 32 -11.25 -7.33 -10.63
N GLN A 33 -10.29 -8.25 -10.61
CA GLN A 33 -9.18 -8.18 -9.66
C GLN A 33 -8.34 -6.93 -9.89
N ALA A 34 -8.15 -6.50 -11.14
CA ALA A 34 -7.49 -5.24 -11.48
C ALA A 34 -8.16 -4.02 -10.85
N ALA A 35 -9.48 -3.86 -11.07
CA ALA A 35 -10.23 -2.72 -10.53
C ALA A 35 -10.31 -2.77 -9.00
N SER A 36 -10.55 -3.95 -8.43
CA SER A 36 -10.63 -4.16 -6.99
C SER A 36 -9.30 -3.88 -6.29
N ASN A 37 -8.19 -4.36 -6.85
CA ASN A 37 -6.85 -4.18 -6.25
C ASN A 37 -6.42 -2.71 -6.29
N PHE A 38 -6.66 -2.03 -7.41
CA PHE A 38 -6.37 -0.62 -7.55
C PHE A 38 -7.19 0.25 -6.59
N ALA A 39 -8.51 0.07 -6.57
CA ALA A 39 -9.39 0.84 -5.70
C ALA A 39 -9.11 0.60 -4.21
N ALA A 40 -8.87 -0.67 -3.82
CA ALA A 40 -8.50 -1.02 -2.46
C ALA A 40 -7.16 -0.39 -2.05
N PHE A 41 -6.16 -0.42 -2.94
CA PHE A 41 -4.88 0.25 -2.71
C PHE A 41 -5.06 1.77 -2.56
N CYS A 42 -5.87 2.43 -3.38
CA CYS A 42 -6.11 3.87 -3.25
C CYS A 42 -6.69 4.24 -1.88
N VAL A 43 -7.65 3.46 -1.37
CA VAL A 43 -8.25 3.68 -0.04
C VAL A 43 -7.22 3.46 1.07
N ALA A 44 -6.49 2.35 1.01
CA ALA A 44 -5.46 2.03 2.00
C ALA A 44 -4.32 3.07 2.00
N ALA A 45 -3.81 3.42 0.81
CA ALA A 45 -2.75 4.41 0.64
C ALA A 45 -3.16 5.81 1.12
N ALA A 46 -4.42 6.22 0.92
CA ALA A 46 -4.93 7.49 1.42
C ALA A 46 -4.95 7.53 2.96
N LEU A 47 -5.39 6.45 3.61
CA LEU A 47 -5.34 6.34 5.06
C LEU A 47 -3.89 6.34 5.56
N SER A 48 -3.04 5.53 4.95
CA SER A 48 -1.62 5.45 5.30
C SER A 48 -0.94 6.80 5.13
N PHE A 49 -1.23 7.54 4.07
CA PHE A 49 -0.75 8.89 3.87
C PHE A 49 -1.18 9.83 5.01
N TYR A 50 -2.47 9.82 5.35
CA TYR A 50 -3.01 10.63 6.44
C TYR A 50 -2.35 10.32 7.79
N LEU A 51 -2.21 9.03 8.13
CA LEU A 51 -1.58 8.60 9.38
C LEU A 51 -0.08 8.92 9.41
N ASN A 52 0.62 8.78 8.27
CA ASN A 52 2.03 9.17 8.18
C ASN A 52 2.20 10.68 8.34
N MET A 53 1.34 11.51 7.74
CA MET A 53 1.35 12.95 7.98
C MET A 53 1.12 13.31 9.45
N LEU A 54 0.22 12.59 10.13
CA LEU A 54 -0.15 12.89 11.52
C LEU A 54 0.90 12.42 12.54
N TYR A 55 1.56 11.28 12.29
CA TYR A 55 2.38 10.61 13.31
C TYR A 55 3.85 10.41 12.94
N ILE A 56 4.22 10.43 11.66
CA ILE A 56 5.57 10.04 11.20
C ILE A 56 6.31 11.21 10.53
N PHE A 57 5.64 11.98 9.68
CA PHE A 57 6.26 13.07 8.94
C PHE A 57 6.51 14.26 9.87
N GLU A 58 7.78 14.67 9.91
CA GLU A 58 8.21 15.89 10.58
C GLU A 58 8.05 17.09 9.64
N ARG A 59 8.09 18.31 10.17
CA ARG A 59 7.79 19.55 9.44
C ARG A 59 8.64 19.76 8.17
N GLU A 60 9.82 19.15 8.12
CA GLU A 60 10.78 19.24 7.01
C GLU A 60 10.74 18.00 6.09
N THR A 61 9.88 17.01 6.35
CA THR A 61 9.83 15.78 5.56
C THR A 61 9.26 16.08 4.16
N PRO A 62 10.01 15.81 3.07
CA PRO A 62 9.49 16.03 1.72
C PRO A 62 8.38 15.02 1.42
N VAL A 63 7.17 15.53 1.19
CA VAL A 63 5.96 14.73 0.93
C VAL A 63 5.93 14.19 -0.52
N PHE A 64 6.56 14.92 -1.45
CA PHE A 64 6.51 14.62 -2.89
C PHE A 64 7.03 13.22 -3.27
N PRO A 65 8.18 12.73 -2.77
CA PRO A 65 8.65 11.38 -3.07
C PRO A 65 7.66 10.29 -2.61
N TYR A 66 6.96 10.52 -1.51
CA TYR A 66 5.95 9.57 -1.01
C TYR A 66 4.71 9.55 -1.92
N LEU A 67 4.26 10.70 -2.42
CA LEU A 67 3.16 10.77 -3.39
C LEU A 67 3.52 10.11 -4.72
N MET A 68 4.75 10.30 -5.22
CA MET A 68 5.22 9.59 -6.41
C MET A 68 5.25 8.07 -6.21
N PHE A 69 5.70 7.62 -5.03
CA PHE A 69 5.66 6.21 -4.67
C PHE A 69 4.23 5.65 -4.69
N ILE A 70 3.26 6.33 -4.07
CA ILE A 70 1.85 5.91 -4.12
C ILE A 70 1.35 5.84 -5.57
N GLY A 71 1.65 6.86 -6.38
CA GLY A 71 1.25 6.88 -7.79
C GLY A 71 1.79 5.68 -8.58
N LEU A 72 3.07 5.36 -8.42
CA LEU A 72 3.71 4.21 -9.07
C LEU A 72 3.11 2.88 -8.57
N MET A 73 2.91 2.75 -7.26
CA MET A 73 2.31 1.55 -6.66
C MET A 73 0.85 1.35 -7.08
N GLY A 74 0.12 2.42 -7.41
CA GLY A 74 -1.20 2.32 -8.03
C GLY A 74 -1.15 1.60 -9.38
N GLY A 75 -0.18 1.95 -10.23
CA GLY A 75 0.05 1.25 -11.50
C GLY A 75 0.44 -0.22 -11.31
N VAL A 76 1.35 -0.50 -10.36
CA VAL A 76 1.74 -1.88 -10.00
C VAL A 76 0.53 -2.67 -9.48
N SER A 77 -0.32 -2.05 -8.65
CA SER A 77 -1.54 -2.67 -8.10
C SER A 77 -2.49 -3.10 -9.20
N PHE A 78 -2.77 -2.20 -10.13
CA PHE A 78 -3.61 -2.51 -11.28
C PHE A 78 -2.99 -3.63 -12.13
N GLY A 79 -1.69 -3.54 -12.43
CA GLY A 79 -0.96 -4.55 -13.22
C GLY A 79 -0.99 -5.95 -12.59
N VAL A 80 -0.76 -6.06 -11.28
CA VAL A 80 -0.87 -7.35 -10.56
C VAL A 80 -2.29 -7.89 -10.64
N GLY A 81 -3.30 -7.04 -10.51
CA GLY A 81 -4.69 -7.46 -10.66
C GLY A 81 -5.03 -7.90 -12.09
N VAL A 82 -4.50 -7.25 -13.13
CA VAL A 82 -4.65 -7.68 -14.53
C VAL A 82 -4.03 -9.07 -14.73
N ILE A 83 -2.84 -9.31 -14.19
CA ILE A 83 -2.21 -10.64 -14.25
C ILE A 83 -3.11 -11.68 -13.56
N GLY A 84 -3.67 -11.34 -12.39
CA GLY A 84 -4.64 -12.17 -11.69
C GLY A 84 -5.88 -12.50 -12.53
N ASP A 85 -6.44 -11.51 -13.21
CA ASP A 85 -7.60 -11.67 -14.10
C ASP A 85 -7.27 -12.55 -15.31
N VAL A 86 -6.16 -12.30 -16.00
CA VAL A 86 -5.76 -13.02 -17.22
C VAL A 86 -5.41 -14.48 -16.94
N TRP A 87 -4.68 -14.73 -15.85
CA TRP A 87 -4.27 -16.09 -15.46
C TRP A 87 -5.29 -16.80 -14.57
N ARG A 88 -6.45 -16.18 -14.31
CA ARG A 88 -7.51 -16.70 -13.44
C ARG A 88 -6.99 -17.13 -12.07
N LEU A 89 -6.04 -16.37 -11.52
CA LEU A 89 -5.50 -16.62 -10.18
C LEU A 89 -6.59 -16.34 -9.14
N SER A 90 -6.49 -17.01 -7.99
CA SER A 90 -7.33 -16.68 -6.85
C SER A 90 -7.08 -15.24 -6.39
N GLY A 91 -8.13 -14.53 -5.98
CA GLY A 91 -8.00 -13.17 -5.44
C GLY A 91 -7.03 -13.06 -4.26
N LEU A 92 -6.90 -14.14 -3.47
CA LEU A 92 -5.92 -14.23 -2.39
C LEU A 92 -4.47 -14.11 -2.89
N VAL A 93 -4.13 -14.76 -4.00
CA VAL A 93 -2.78 -14.70 -4.59
C VAL A 93 -2.50 -13.29 -5.10
N THR A 94 -3.47 -12.66 -5.75
CA THR A 94 -3.35 -11.28 -6.25
C THR A 94 -3.11 -10.29 -5.13
N VAL A 95 -3.95 -10.29 -4.09
CA VAL A 95 -3.83 -9.35 -2.98
C VAL A 95 -2.57 -9.61 -2.15
N ALA A 96 -2.23 -10.88 -1.88
CA ALA A 96 -1.03 -11.22 -1.10
C ALA A 96 0.28 -10.87 -1.83
N SER A 97 0.36 -11.14 -3.13
CA SER A 97 1.55 -10.80 -3.93
C SER A 97 1.76 -9.30 -4.01
N PHE A 98 0.69 -8.53 -4.28
CA PHE A 98 0.78 -7.08 -4.28
C PHE A 98 1.15 -6.52 -2.90
N SER A 99 0.52 -7.00 -1.82
CA SER A 99 0.84 -6.53 -0.47
C SER A 99 2.31 -6.77 -0.10
N LEU A 100 2.88 -7.92 -0.49
CA LEU A 100 4.29 -8.20 -0.24
C LEU A 100 5.20 -7.19 -0.96
N VAL A 101 4.91 -6.90 -2.23
CA VAL A 101 5.65 -5.90 -3.02
C VAL A 101 5.50 -4.51 -2.38
N ASN A 102 4.29 -4.13 -1.97
CA ASN A 102 4.01 -2.84 -1.33
C ASN A 102 4.78 -2.67 -0.01
N ILE A 103 4.84 -3.71 0.82
CA ILE A 103 5.59 -3.68 2.08
C ILE A 103 7.09 -3.52 1.84
N VAL A 104 7.66 -4.32 0.92
CA VAL A 104 9.11 -4.29 0.63
C VAL A 104 9.51 -2.92 0.03
N LEU A 105 8.79 -2.45 -0.98
CA LEU A 105 9.09 -1.17 -1.61
C LEU A 105 8.79 0.01 -0.68
N GLY A 106 7.72 -0.06 0.10
CA GLY A 106 7.40 0.92 1.14
C GLY A 106 8.53 1.04 2.15
N TYR A 107 9.03 -0.08 2.68
CA TYR A 107 10.20 -0.09 3.56
C TYR A 107 11.42 0.59 2.92
N CYS A 108 11.73 0.26 1.66
CA CYS A 108 12.84 0.88 0.93
C CYS A 108 12.67 2.41 0.80
N VAL A 109 11.47 2.88 0.45
CA VAL A 109 11.20 4.32 0.33
C VAL A 109 11.34 5.03 1.67
N PHE A 110 10.78 4.48 2.74
CA PHE A 110 10.92 5.04 4.09
C PHE A 110 12.39 5.08 4.53
N ARG A 111 13.14 4.01 4.27
CA ARG A 111 14.53 3.85 4.75
C ARG A 111 15.55 4.68 3.96
N PHE A 112 15.42 4.76 2.64
CA PHE A 112 16.43 5.35 1.77
C PHE A 112 16.07 6.74 1.25
N VAL A 113 14.78 7.05 1.10
CA VAL A 113 14.33 8.31 0.49
C VAL A 113 13.84 9.29 1.55
N LEU A 114 12.95 8.85 2.46
CA LEU A 114 12.34 9.74 3.46
C LEU A 114 13.21 9.95 4.68
N PHE A 115 13.87 8.89 5.18
CA PHE A 115 14.71 8.96 6.38
C PHE A 115 16.11 8.40 6.14
N PRO A 116 16.90 8.99 5.23
CA PRO A 116 18.28 8.56 5.01
C PRO A 116 19.08 8.75 6.31
N GLY A 117 19.43 7.64 6.97
CA GLY A 117 20.34 7.64 8.13
C GLY A 117 19.72 7.40 9.51
N ARG A 118 18.38 7.28 9.66
CA ARG A 118 17.80 6.76 10.92
C ARG A 118 18.04 5.24 10.98
N ARG A 119 18.91 4.80 11.89
CA ARG A 119 19.03 3.37 12.26
C ARG A 119 17.77 3.00 13.05
N ALA A 120 17.16 1.86 12.70
CA ALA A 120 16.02 1.29 13.41
C ALA A 120 16.39 0.98 14.87
#